data_AF-A0A645CK09-F1
#
_entry.id   AF-A0A645CK09-F1
#
_cell.length_a   1.000
_cell.length_b   1.000
_cell.length_c   1.000
_cell.angle_alpha   90.00
_cell.angle_beta   90.00
_cell.angle_gamma   90.00
#
_symmetry.space_group_name_H-M   'P 1'
#
loop_
_entity.id
_entity.type
_entity.pdbx_description
1 polymer ?
#
loop_
_entity_poly.entity_id
_entity_poly.type
_entity_poly.pdbx_seq_one_letter_code
_entity_poly.pdbx_strand_id
1 'polypeptide(L)'
;MDNDNVMGYVVDPSTGKIQSGATPVPMSFPTGQPIPAKQTSKVNVELNLDARATVAAGDATATPPVAATPRATYGTSLNVYDTQGTAIPVNLYFEKDATGNTWNVFNSLDATATPIGKALFDASGKLTSVTPNAPTTGSGTTLNLSVSGGTANPNGLQPFNVAFDFGGLTQFGTKFAVSSLKQDGYTSGALTGINVGRDGSIVASYSNGVTRTEGQIALAAFTNTQGLGSIGNNKWVATSDSGPALNGSAQTGTFGSLQSGALEESNVDLTAELVNMMTAQRSYQANAQTIKTQDQVFSTLVNLR
;
A
#
# COMPACT_ATOMS: atom_id res chain seq x y z
N MET A 1 1.36 -32.77 -9.11
CA MET A 1 1.46 -31.30 -8.92
C MET A 1 2.32 -31.13 -7.68
N ASP A 2 3.58 -30.78 -7.85
CA ASP A 2 4.49 -30.64 -6.72
C ASP A 2 4.02 -29.45 -5.85
N ASN A 3 3.88 -29.68 -4.55
CA ASN A 3 3.34 -28.74 -3.56
C ASN A 3 4.39 -27.71 -3.11
N ASP A 4 5.15 -27.16 -4.07
CA ASP A 4 6.21 -26.20 -3.79
C ASP A 4 5.61 -24.79 -3.64
N ASN A 5 6.02 -24.10 -2.58
CA ASN A 5 5.53 -22.76 -2.28
C ASN A 5 6.54 -21.70 -2.76
N VAL A 6 6.02 -20.62 -3.33
CA VAL A 6 6.84 -19.44 -3.64
C VAL A 6 7.26 -18.78 -2.32
N MET A 7 8.55 -18.47 -2.18
CA MET A 7 9.11 -17.86 -0.99
C MET A 7 9.20 -16.34 -1.13
N GLY A 8 9.02 -15.62 -0.03
CA GLY A 8 9.10 -14.16 -0.04
C GLY A 8 9.27 -13.54 1.33
N TYR A 9 9.32 -12.22 1.34
CA TYR A 9 9.40 -11.39 2.53
C TYR A 9 8.00 -10.91 2.91
N VAL A 10 7.64 -11.14 4.17
CA VAL A 10 6.37 -10.68 4.73
C VAL A 10 6.42 -9.18 5.03
N VAL A 11 5.24 -8.57 4.98
CA VAL A 11 5.04 -7.20 5.47
C VAL A 11 4.81 -7.25 6.97
N ASP A 12 5.51 -6.39 7.70
CA ASP A 12 5.25 -6.19 9.13
C ASP A 12 3.86 -5.56 9.31
N PRO A 13 2.93 -6.23 10.03
CA PRO A 13 1.56 -5.77 10.19
C PRO A 13 1.43 -4.44 10.96
N SER A 14 2.45 -4.04 11.73
CA SER A 14 2.46 -2.80 12.51
C SER A 14 3.03 -1.61 11.74
N THR A 15 4.05 -1.83 10.91
CA THR A 15 4.73 -0.76 10.17
C THR A 15 4.33 -0.69 8.70
N GLY A 16 3.69 -1.72 8.16
CA GLY A 16 3.35 -1.82 6.74
C GLY A 16 4.56 -1.92 5.82
N LYS A 17 5.76 -2.17 6.39
CA LYS A 17 7.02 -2.27 5.64
C LYS A 17 7.40 -3.72 5.39
N ILE A 18 8.01 -3.96 4.23
CA ILE A 18 8.54 -5.27 3.86
C ILE A 18 9.83 -5.53 4.65
N GLN A 19 9.96 -6.72 5.22
CA GLN A 19 11.15 -7.15 5.96
C GLN A 19 12.17 -7.85 5.03
N SER A 20 12.69 -7.12 4.03
CA SER A 20 13.54 -7.67 2.95
C SER A 20 14.91 -8.24 3.41
N GLY A 21 15.27 -8.11 4.69
CA GLY A 21 16.47 -8.69 5.30
C GLY A 21 16.22 -9.93 6.17
N ALA A 22 14.96 -10.36 6.33
CA ALA A 22 14.61 -11.57 7.07
C ALA A 22 14.81 -12.83 6.21
N THR A 23 14.77 -14.02 6.81
CA THR A 23 14.72 -15.27 6.02
C THR A 23 13.41 -15.33 5.23
N PRO A 24 13.44 -15.65 3.92
CA PRO A 24 12.21 -15.81 3.14
C PRO A 24 11.32 -16.89 3.75
N VAL A 25 10.02 -16.63 3.80
CA VAL A 25 8.99 -17.58 4.27
C VAL A 25 8.04 -17.94 3.12
N PRO A 26 7.34 -19.08 3.19
CA PRO A 26 6.34 -19.43 2.19
C PRO A 26 5.25 -18.36 2.12
N MET A 27 5.01 -17.84 0.92
CA MET A 27 3.98 -16.85 0.70
C MET A 27 2.60 -17.51 0.80
N SER A 28 1.74 -16.97 1.66
CA SER A 28 0.36 -17.42 1.82
C SER A 28 -0.56 -16.21 1.75
N PHE A 29 -1.51 -16.26 0.82
CA PHE A 29 -2.54 -15.24 0.68
C PHE A 29 -3.89 -15.86 1.02
N PRO A 30 -4.56 -15.40 2.08
CA PRO A 30 -5.91 -15.85 2.38
C PRO A 30 -6.85 -15.27 1.31
N THR A 31 -7.09 -16.01 0.23
CA THR A 31 -8.04 -15.62 -0.83
C THR A 31 -9.49 -15.86 -0.44
N GLY A 32 -9.73 -16.70 0.57
CA GLY A 32 -11.07 -17.09 1.02
C GLY A 32 -11.63 -16.30 2.20
N GLN A 33 -10.85 -15.41 2.82
CA GLN A 33 -11.31 -14.61 3.95
C GLN A 33 -11.22 -13.12 3.61
N PRO A 34 -12.31 -12.34 3.77
CA PRO A 34 -12.26 -10.90 3.66
C PRO A 34 -11.23 -10.30 4.62
N ILE A 35 -10.58 -9.21 4.23
CA ILE A 35 -9.80 -8.44 5.20
C ILE A 35 -10.74 -7.89 6.27
N PRO A 36 -10.31 -7.92 7.54
CA PRO A 36 -11.10 -7.34 8.62
C PRO A 36 -11.24 -5.84 8.41
N ALA A 37 -12.30 -5.27 9.00
CA ALA A 37 -12.42 -3.82 9.09
C ALA A 37 -11.27 -3.23 9.91
N LYS A 38 -10.91 -1.99 9.59
CA LYS A 38 -9.97 -1.20 10.38
C LYS A 38 -10.70 -0.01 10.97
N GLN A 39 -10.69 0.09 12.30
CA GLN A 39 -11.20 1.25 13.01
C GLN A 39 -10.40 2.50 12.63
N THR A 40 -11.09 3.61 12.41
CA THR A 40 -10.45 4.89 12.14
C THR A 40 -9.68 5.37 13.37
N SER A 41 -8.42 5.71 13.18
CA SER A 41 -7.54 6.27 14.22
C SER A 41 -7.19 7.73 13.93
N LYS A 42 -7.14 8.13 12.65
CA LYS A 42 -6.75 9.46 12.21
C LYS A 42 -7.67 9.97 11.10
N VAL A 43 -8.00 11.26 11.18
CA VAL A 43 -8.66 12.03 10.13
C VAL A 43 -7.82 13.26 9.80
N ASN A 44 -7.54 13.48 8.52
CA ASN A 44 -6.88 14.67 8.00
C ASN A 44 -7.93 15.62 7.42
N VAL A 45 -7.97 16.85 7.94
CA VAL A 45 -8.91 17.89 7.55
C VAL A 45 -8.16 19.04 6.89
N GLU A 46 -8.42 19.26 5.60
CA GLU A 46 -7.89 20.39 4.85
C GLU A 46 -9.05 21.19 4.26
N LEU A 47 -9.21 22.42 4.72
CA LEU A 47 -10.25 23.33 4.23
C LEU A 47 -9.82 24.78 4.44
N ASN A 48 -10.47 25.66 3.69
CA ASN A 48 -10.31 27.10 3.83
C ASN A 48 -11.55 27.72 4.48
N LEU A 49 -11.35 28.51 5.53
CA LEU A 49 -12.36 29.36 6.17
C LEU A 49 -12.28 30.77 5.57
N ASP A 50 -13.43 31.42 5.32
CA ASP A 50 -13.43 32.75 4.70
C ASP A 50 -12.95 33.80 5.72
N ALA A 51 -11.80 34.43 5.45
CA ALA A 51 -11.24 35.48 6.30
C ALA A 51 -12.19 36.67 6.48
N ARG A 52 -13.07 36.91 5.50
CA ARG A 52 -14.03 38.04 5.49
C ARG A 52 -15.31 37.73 6.27
N ALA A 53 -15.45 36.53 6.84
CA ALA A 53 -16.59 36.19 7.67
C ALA A 53 -16.71 37.17 8.86
N THR A 54 -17.94 37.56 9.21
CA THR A 54 -18.22 38.31 10.44
C THR A 54 -18.23 37.38 11.65
N VAL A 55 -18.18 37.94 12.86
CA VAL A 55 -18.32 37.15 14.10
C VAL A 55 -19.66 36.41 14.07
N ALA A 56 -19.65 35.11 14.41
CA ALA A 56 -20.81 34.24 14.22
C ALA A 56 -22.03 34.66 15.06
N ALA A 57 -21.81 35.20 16.26
CA ALA A 57 -22.88 35.71 17.12
C ALA A 57 -23.68 36.88 16.49
N GLY A 58 -23.12 37.54 15.47
CA GLY A 58 -23.64 38.78 14.92
C GLY A 58 -23.48 39.95 15.89
N ASP A 59 -23.97 41.12 15.48
CA ASP A 59 -24.04 42.32 16.28
C ASP A 59 -25.30 43.10 15.91
N ALA A 60 -26.34 42.97 16.73
CA ALA A 60 -27.61 43.67 16.54
C ALA A 60 -27.52 45.19 16.81
N THR A 61 -26.44 45.64 17.45
CA THR A 61 -26.21 47.05 17.80
C THR A 61 -25.37 47.80 16.77
N ALA A 62 -24.70 47.09 15.87
CA ALA A 62 -23.97 47.67 14.74
C ALA A 62 -24.90 48.44 13.79
N THR A 63 -24.34 49.43 13.09
CA THR A 63 -25.04 50.21 12.07
C THR A 63 -24.35 50.09 10.71
N PRO A 64 -24.89 49.31 9.76
CA PRO A 64 -26.11 48.49 9.84
C PRO A 64 -25.96 47.23 10.72
N PRO A 65 -27.07 46.66 11.26
CA PRO A 65 -27.01 45.45 12.08
C PRO A 65 -26.37 44.27 11.34
N VAL A 66 -25.51 43.53 12.03
CA VAL A 66 -24.87 42.32 11.51
C VAL A 66 -25.64 41.11 12.02
N ALA A 67 -26.27 40.36 11.10
CA ALA A 67 -27.00 39.14 11.46
C ALA A 67 -26.06 38.04 11.99
N ALA A 68 -26.57 37.22 12.91
CA ALA A 68 -25.87 36.03 13.36
C ALA A 68 -25.69 35.05 12.18
N THR A 69 -24.52 34.40 12.12
CA THR A 69 -24.22 33.39 11.12
C THR A 69 -24.62 32.01 11.66
N PRO A 70 -25.49 31.24 10.98
CA PRO A 70 -25.85 29.90 11.42
C PRO A 70 -24.63 28.96 11.50
N ARG A 71 -24.58 28.08 12.51
CA ARG A 71 -23.50 27.10 12.69
C ARG A 71 -23.21 26.25 11.44
N ALA A 72 -24.25 25.96 10.67
CA ALA A 72 -24.15 25.13 9.47
C ALA A 72 -23.43 25.82 8.29
N THR A 73 -23.16 27.13 8.35
CA THR A 73 -22.56 27.90 7.24
C THR A 73 -21.17 27.40 6.85
N TYR A 74 -20.37 27.01 7.83
CA TYR A 74 -19.03 26.44 7.62
C TYR A 74 -19.01 25.01 8.15
N GLY A 75 -19.76 24.13 7.48
CA GLY A 75 -19.94 22.74 7.87
C GLY A 75 -19.35 21.75 6.88
N THR A 76 -18.83 20.64 7.37
CA THR A 76 -18.44 19.47 6.58
C THR A 76 -18.72 18.19 7.35
N SER A 77 -18.71 17.04 6.67
CA SER A 77 -18.99 15.74 7.28
C SER A 77 -18.15 14.64 6.65
N LEU A 78 -17.73 13.66 7.45
CA LEU A 78 -17.03 12.47 7.00
C LEU A 78 -17.53 11.25 7.75
N ASN A 79 -17.53 10.08 7.10
CA ASN A 79 -17.74 8.81 7.78
C ASN A 79 -16.43 8.29 8.37
N VAL A 80 -16.43 8.01 9.68
CA VAL A 80 -15.40 7.22 10.36
C VAL A 80 -15.91 5.80 10.57
N TYR A 81 -15.02 4.83 10.76
CA TYR A 81 -15.36 3.43 10.89
C TYR A 81 -15.02 2.91 12.29
N ASP A 82 -15.90 2.10 12.87
CA ASP A 82 -15.63 1.36 14.09
C ASP A 82 -14.82 0.07 13.85
N THR A 83 -14.57 -0.71 14.90
CA THR A 83 -13.83 -1.99 14.82
C THR A 83 -14.54 -3.05 13.99
N GLN A 84 -15.85 -2.92 13.75
CA GLN A 84 -16.65 -3.83 12.94
C GLN A 84 -16.84 -3.33 11.51
N GLY A 85 -16.39 -2.11 11.18
CA GLY A 85 -16.49 -1.52 9.86
C GLY A 85 -17.82 -0.81 9.60
N THR A 86 -18.59 -0.50 10.64
CA THR A 86 -19.80 0.32 10.54
C THR A 86 -19.41 1.78 10.35
N ALA A 87 -20.02 2.44 9.37
CA ALA A 87 -19.80 3.87 9.12
C ALA A 87 -20.58 4.73 10.13
N ILE A 88 -19.87 5.62 10.81
CA ILE A 88 -20.40 6.60 11.76
C ILE A 88 -20.13 7.99 11.17
N PRO A 89 -21.16 8.78 10.81
CA PRO A 89 -20.97 10.12 10.30
C PRO A 89 -20.52 11.06 11.43
N VAL A 90 -19.41 11.75 11.22
CA VAL A 90 -18.92 12.82 12.07
C VAL A 90 -19.03 14.13 11.31
N ASN A 91 -19.78 15.06 11.88
CA ASN A 91 -19.91 16.40 11.35
C ASN A 91 -18.90 17.32 12.03
N LEU A 92 -18.40 18.31 11.30
CA LEU A 92 -17.53 19.37 11.79
C LEU A 92 -18.11 20.71 11.35
N TYR A 93 -18.27 21.63 12.29
CA TYR A 93 -18.76 22.98 12.05
C TYR A 93 -17.80 24.00 12.65
N PHE A 94 -17.64 25.13 11.96
CA PHE A 94 -16.72 26.20 12.36
C PHE A 94 -17.49 27.51 12.54
N GLU A 95 -17.39 28.11 13.72
CA GLU A 95 -18.00 29.41 14.02
C GLU A 95 -16.91 30.43 14.34
N LYS A 96 -16.93 31.58 13.67
CA LYS A 96 -15.95 32.65 13.93
C LYS A 96 -16.21 33.26 15.30
N ASP A 97 -15.20 33.21 16.16
CA ASP A 97 -15.24 33.76 17.51
C ASP A 97 -15.10 35.29 17.48
N ALA A 98 -15.49 35.95 18.57
CA ALA A 98 -15.27 37.39 18.72
C ALA A 98 -13.78 37.74 18.85
N THR A 99 -12.96 36.79 19.31
CA THR A 99 -11.50 36.91 19.32
C THR A 99 -10.98 36.81 17.89
N GLY A 100 -10.37 37.89 17.38
CA GLY A 100 -9.89 37.94 15.99
C GLY A 100 -9.05 36.71 15.59
N ASN A 101 -9.25 36.25 14.35
CA ASN A 101 -8.58 35.07 13.78
C ASN A 101 -8.76 33.76 14.56
N THR A 102 -9.83 33.66 15.36
CA THR A 102 -10.16 32.44 16.11
C THR A 102 -11.49 31.85 15.65
N TRP A 103 -11.56 30.53 15.56
CA TRP A 103 -12.76 29.78 15.17
C TRP A 103 -13.05 28.68 16.17
N ASN A 104 -14.28 28.65 16.69
CA ASN A 104 -14.79 27.57 17.51
C ASN A 104 -15.17 26.38 16.62
N VAL A 105 -14.71 25.18 16.97
CA VAL A 105 -14.99 23.93 16.26
C VAL A 105 -16.07 23.18 17.02
N PHE A 106 -17.11 22.72 16.32
CA PHE A 106 -18.22 21.92 16.87
C PHE A 106 -18.39 20.63 16.09
N ASN A 107 -18.97 19.62 16.74
CA ASN A 107 -19.37 18.36 16.10
C ASN A 107 -20.89 18.15 16.03
N SER A 108 -21.69 19.14 16.46
CA SER A 108 -23.14 19.07 16.51
C SER A 108 -23.77 20.44 16.21
N LEU A 109 -24.96 20.40 15.60
CA LEU A 109 -25.82 21.57 15.39
C LEU A 109 -26.74 21.85 16.58
N ASP A 110 -26.70 21.05 17.64
CA ASP A 110 -27.44 21.33 18.88
C ASP A 110 -27.01 22.69 19.44
N ALA A 111 -27.99 23.56 19.68
CA ALA A 111 -27.77 24.91 20.20
C ALA A 111 -27.09 24.91 21.58
N THR A 112 -27.22 23.82 22.35
CA THR A 112 -26.60 23.64 23.67
C THR A 112 -25.21 23.03 23.61
N ALA A 113 -24.76 22.55 22.44
CA ALA A 113 -23.45 21.93 22.29
C ALA A 113 -22.33 22.94 22.59
N THR A 114 -21.34 22.51 23.37
CA THR A 114 -20.10 23.24 23.59
C THR A 114 -19.10 22.97 22.45
N PRO A 115 -18.21 23.93 22.12
CA PRO A 115 -17.17 23.67 21.14
C PRO A 115 -16.25 22.55 21.62
N ILE A 116 -15.81 21.71 20.70
CA ILE A 116 -14.83 20.64 20.94
C ILE A 116 -13.39 21.18 20.98
N GLY A 117 -13.17 22.35 20.36
CA GLY A 117 -11.90 23.06 20.41
C GLY A 117 -11.96 24.41 19.71
N LYS A 118 -10.84 25.13 19.71
CA LYS A 118 -10.68 26.44 19.09
C LYS A 118 -9.46 26.44 18.18
N ALA A 119 -9.64 26.82 16.92
CA ALA A 119 -8.58 27.01 15.95
C ALA A 119 -8.14 28.48 15.92
N LEU A 120 -6.83 28.73 16.03
CA LEU A 120 -6.21 30.04 16.00
C LEU A 120 -5.34 30.17 14.74
N PHE A 121 -5.53 31.25 13.99
CA PHE A 121 -4.78 31.56 12.78
C PHE A 121 -3.84 32.75 12.98
N ASP A 122 -2.71 32.74 12.28
CA ASP A 122 -1.80 33.88 12.22
C ASP A 122 -2.30 34.95 11.22
N ALA A 123 -1.58 36.07 11.14
CA ALA A 123 -1.91 37.16 10.21
C ALA A 123 -1.78 36.79 8.73
N SER A 124 -1.08 35.69 8.40
CA SER A 124 -0.97 35.16 7.04
C SER A 124 -2.10 34.20 6.68
N GLY A 125 -3.01 33.88 7.62
CA GLY A 125 -4.11 32.95 7.40
C GLY A 125 -3.72 31.48 7.58
N LYS A 126 -2.54 31.19 8.14
CA LYS A 126 -2.11 29.82 8.45
C LYS A 126 -2.53 29.45 9.87
N LEU A 127 -2.93 28.20 10.07
CA LEU A 127 -3.23 27.67 11.39
C LEU A 127 -1.98 27.69 12.28
N THR A 128 -2.09 28.32 13.45
CA THR A 128 -1.06 28.32 14.49
C THR A 128 -1.29 27.18 15.47
N SER A 129 -2.53 27.03 15.94
CA SER A 129 -2.89 25.94 16.85
C SER A 129 -4.39 25.64 16.81
N VAL A 130 -4.72 24.42 17.23
CA VAL A 130 -6.05 24.05 17.70
C VAL A 130 -5.92 23.64 19.16
N THR A 131 -6.68 24.28 20.03
CA THR A 131 -6.74 23.98 21.46
C THR A 131 -8.04 23.27 21.78
N PRO A 132 -8.02 22.10 22.44
CA PRO A 132 -9.24 21.47 22.91
C PRO A 132 -9.95 22.37 23.92
N ASN A 133 -11.28 22.27 23.99
CA ASN A 133 -12.03 22.93 25.05
C ASN A 133 -11.85 22.17 26.38
N ALA A 134 -11.96 22.85 27.52
CA ALA A 134 -11.87 22.20 28.83
C ALA A 134 -12.93 21.09 28.96
N PRO A 135 -12.63 19.96 29.63
CA PRO A 135 -11.48 19.72 30.51
C PRO A 135 -10.22 19.20 29.80
N THR A 136 -10.30 18.90 28.50
CA THR A 136 -9.13 18.44 27.74
C THR A 136 -8.13 19.57 27.55
N THR A 137 -6.86 19.32 27.87
CA THR A 137 -5.77 20.30 27.73
C THR A 137 -4.79 19.84 26.64
N GLY A 138 -4.29 20.79 25.86
CA GLY A 138 -3.37 20.51 24.75
C GLY A 138 -3.29 21.69 23.80
N SER A 139 -2.21 21.77 23.02
CA SER A 139 -2.05 22.74 21.94
C SER A 139 -1.20 22.10 20.86
N GLY A 140 -1.63 22.21 19.60
CA GLY A 140 -1.00 21.58 18.45
C GLY A 140 -1.88 21.78 17.23
N THR A 141 -1.89 20.84 16.28
CA THR A 141 -2.82 20.88 15.14
C THR A 141 -3.90 19.81 15.22
N THR A 142 -3.94 19.01 16.27
CA THR A 142 -4.79 17.82 16.37
C THR A 142 -5.76 17.92 17.54
N LEU A 143 -7.03 17.53 17.32
CA LEU A 143 -8.00 17.29 18.38
C LEU A 143 -8.36 15.81 18.42
N ASN A 144 -8.35 15.21 19.61
CA ASN A 144 -8.87 13.86 19.81
C ASN A 144 -10.36 13.95 20.11
N LEU A 145 -11.18 13.39 19.23
CA LEU A 145 -12.62 13.29 19.43
C LEU A 145 -12.97 11.86 19.84
N SER A 146 -13.75 11.72 20.91
CA SER A 146 -14.37 10.44 21.27
C SER A 146 -15.61 10.24 20.41
N VAL A 147 -15.57 9.24 19.53
CA VAL A 147 -16.67 8.85 18.66
C VAL A 147 -17.32 7.62 19.28
N SER A 148 -18.64 7.69 19.48
CA SER A 148 -19.43 6.53 19.90
C SER A 148 -20.17 5.95 18.70
N GLY A 149 -20.25 4.61 18.62
CA GLY A 149 -21.04 3.92 17.60
C GLY A 149 -22.54 4.23 17.66
N GLY A 150 -23.01 4.79 18.78
CA GLY A 150 -24.38 5.25 18.96
C GLY A 150 -25.43 4.22 18.52
N THR A 151 -26.47 4.68 17.84
CA THR A 151 -27.47 3.83 17.16
C THR A 151 -27.00 3.27 15.82
N ALA A 152 -25.88 3.76 15.28
CA ALA A 152 -25.35 3.28 14.00
C ALA A 152 -24.85 1.84 14.13
N ASN A 153 -24.30 1.47 15.29
CA ASN A 153 -23.96 0.10 15.62
C ASN A 153 -24.77 -0.41 16.84
N PRO A 154 -25.74 -1.32 16.66
CA PRO A 154 -26.59 -1.82 17.75
C PRO A 154 -25.85 -2.71 18.76
N ASN A 155 -24.59 -3.09 18.49
CA ASN A 155 -23.80 -3.97 19.35
C ASN A 155 -23.22 -3.25 20.58
N GLY A 156 -23.52 -1.97 20.80
CA GLY A 156 -23.12 -1.25 22.01
C GLY A 156 -21.61 -1.13 22.20
N LEU A 157 -20.86 -0.94 21.10
CA LEU A 157 -19.41 -0.80 21.15
C LEU A 157 -18.98 0.38 22.02
N GLN A 158 -17.85 0.22 22.72
CA GLN A 158 -17.25 1.30 23.49
C GLN A 158 -16.85 2.47 22.58
N PRO A 159 -16.97 3.72 23.05
CA PRO A 159 -16.44 4.88 22.32
C PRO A 159 -14.94 4.72 22.06
N PHE A 160 -14.49 5.25 20.93
CA PHE A 160 -13.09 5.24 20.53
C PHE A 160 -12.61 6.62 20.15
N ASN A 161 -11.32 6.86 20.32
CA ASN A 161 -10.73 8.16 20.04
C ASN A 161 -10.20 8.22 18.61
N VAL A 162 -10.59 9.27 17.91
CA VAL A 162 -10.11 9.60 16.57
C VAL A 162 -9.32 10.90 16.63
N ALA A 163 -8.09 10.89 16.13
CA ALA A 163 -7.24 12.07 16.04
C ALA A 163 -7.59 12.86 14.77
N PHE A 164 -8.28 13.98 14.93
CA PHE A 164 -8.56 14.93 13.85
C PHE A 164 -7.42 15.92 13.71
N ASP A 165 -6.63 15.78 12.64
CA ASP A 165 -5.53 16.64 12.28
C ASP A 165 -6.03 17.79 11.38
N PHE A 166 -6.00 18.99 11.95
CA PHE A 166 -6.40 20.25 11.34
C PHE A 166 -5.20 21.02 10.76
N GLY A 167 -4.02 20.41 10.66
CA GLY A 167 -2.81 21.11 10.18
C GLY A 167 -2.96 21.76 8.80
N GLY A 168 -3.91 21.31 7.97
CA GLY A 168 -4.23 21.87 6.67
C GLY A 168 -5.37 22.91 6.67
N LEU A 169 -5.81 23.40 7.83
CA LEU A 169 -6.76 24.52 7.89
C LEU A 169 -6.08 25.82 7.46
N THR A 170 -6.77 26.59 6.61
CA THR A 170 -6.37 27.95 6.23
C THR A 170 -7.52 28.95 6.42
N GLN A 171 -7.17 30.22 6.55
CA GLN A 171 -8.10 31.34 6.62
C GLN A 171 -7.73 32.40 5.58
N PHE A 172 -8.12 32.17 4.32
CA PHE A 172 -7.92 33.12 3.22
C PHE A 172 -9.22 33.82 2.82
N GLY A 173 -9.10 34.95 2.12
CA GLY A 173 -10.23 35.76 1.62
C GLY A 173 -11.03 35.15 0.48
N THR A 174 -11.10 33.82 0.41
CA THR A 174 -11.92 33.05 -0.53
C THR A 174 -13.10 32.41 0.21
N LYS A 175 -14.13 31.99 -0.54
CA LYS A 175 -15.28 31.30 0.05
C LYS A 175 -14.84 30.01 0.75
N PHE A 176 -15.68 29.53 1.68
CA PHE A 176 -15.49 28.24 2.32
C PHE A 176 -15.33 27.13 1.28
N ALA A 177 -14.29 26.32 1.42
CA ALA A 177 -14.02 25.21 0.54
C ALA A 177 -13.31 24.10 1.31
N VAL A 178 -13.78 22.86 1.14
CA VAL A 178 -13.11 21.67 1.67
C VAL A 178 -12.19 21.13 0.58
N SER A 179 -10.90 21.15 0.82
CA SER A 179 -9.87 20.72 -0.14
C SER A 179 -9.65 19.20 -0.07
N SER A 180 -9.58 18.65 1.15
CA SER A 180 -9.33 17.23 1.38
C SER A 180 -9.89 16.80 2.73
N LEU A 181 -10.53 15.63 2.75
CA LEU A 181 -11.05 15.00 3.95
C LEU A 181 -10.73 13.52 3.88
N LYS A 182 -9.66 13.09 4.56
CA LYS A 182 -9.13 11.72 4.49
C LYS A 182 -9.11 11.07 5.86
N GLN A 183 -9.37 9.77 5.91
CA GLN A 183 -9.30 8.98 7.13
C GLN A 183 -8.71 7.59 6.83
N ASP A 184 -8.22 6.92 7.86
CA ASP A 184 -7.39 5.71 7.73
C ASP A 184 -8.11 4.39 8.04
N GLY A 185 -9.38 4.44 8.42
CA GLY A 185 -10.25 3.29 8.66
C GLY A 185 -10.97 2.82 7.40
N TYR A 186 -11.51 1.62 7.44
CA TYR A 186 -12.23 1.01 6.32
C TYR A 186 -13.11 -0.15 6.78
N THR A 187 -14.17 -0.41 6.03
CA THR A 187 -15.01 -1.59 6.23
C THR A 187 -14.31 -2.86 5.74
N SER A 188 -14.87 -4.04 6.03
CA SER A 188 -14.34 -5.31 5.52
C SER A 188 -14.37 -5.35 3.98
N GLY A 189 -13.37 -5.98 3.37
CA GLY A 189 -13.24 -6.06 1.91
C GLY A 189 -12.87 -7.47 1.47
N ALA A 190 -13.55 -7.98 0.44
CA ALA A 190 -13.13 -9.20 -0.23
C ALA A 190 -11.97 -8.88 -1.20
N LEU A 191 -11.07 -9.84 -1.40
CA LEU A 191 -10.00 -9.71 -2.38
C LEU A 191 -10.59 -9.61 -3.79
N THR A 192 -10.27 -8.53 -4.52
CA THR A 192 -10.74 -8.31 -5.91
C THR A 192 -9.64 -8.52 -6.93
N GLY A 193 -8.38 -8.33 -6.55
CA GLY A 193 -7.25 -8.52 -7.44
C GLY A 193 -5.92 -8.62 -6.72
N ILE A 194 -4.97 -9.27 -7.38
CA ILE A 194 -3.57 -9.32 -6.97
C ILE A 194 -2.74 -8.81 -8.15
N ASN A 195 -1.80 -7.92 -7.87
CA ASN A 195 -0.83 -7.44 -8.83
C ASN A 195 0.58 -7.67 -8.28
N VAL A 196 1.51 -8.06 -9.16
CA VAL A 196 2.93 -8.18 -8.80
C VAL A 196 3.68 -7.04 -9.47
N GLY A 197 4.26 -6.17 -8.66
CA GLY A 197 5.10 -5.06 -9.09
C GLY A 197 6.43 -5.53 -9.69
N ARG A 198 7.11 -4.63 -10.39
CA ARG A 198 8.43 -4.91 -10.99
C ARG A 198 9.55 -5.13 -9.97
N ASP A 199 9.36 -4.59 -8.78
CA ASP A 199 10.17 -4.81 -7.59
C ASP A 199 9.81 -6.12 -6.87
N GLY A 200 8.88 -6.91 -7.40
CA GLY A 200 8.39 -8.14 -6.79
C GLY A 200 7.41 -7.92 -5.65
N SER A 201 6.98 -6.67 -5.38
CA SER A 201 5.95 -6.40 -4.38
C SER A 201 4.62 -7.01 -4.83
N ILE A 202 3.96 -7.73 -3.93
CA ILE A 202 2.66 -8.33 -4.17
C ILE A 202 1.63 -7.42 -3.53
N VAL A 203 0.86 -6.76 -4.38
CA VAL A 203 -0.14 -5.77 -4.00
C VAL A 203 -1.53 -6.35 -4.21
N ALA A 204 -2.29 -6.45 -3.12
CA ALA A 204 -3.68 -6.88 -3.13
C ALA A 204 -4.61 -5.66 -3.17
N SER A 205 -5.63 -5.75 -4.02
CA SER A 205 -6.74 -4.81 -4.08
C SER A 205 -8.01 -5.48 -3.53
N TYR A 206 -8.77 -4.70 -2.78
CA TYR A 206 -9.96 -5.18 -2.07
C TYR A 206 -11.23 -4.42 -2.51
N SER A 207 -12.39 -5.03 -2.29
CA SER A 207 -13.70 -4.48 -2.70
C SER A 207 -14.09 -3.20 -1.96
N ASN A 208 -13.47 -2.92 -0.83
CA ASN A 208 -13.63 -1.68 -0.06
C ASN A 208 -12.76 -0.53 -0.60
N GLY A 209 -12.09 -0.71 -1.74
CA GLY A 209 -11.22 0.29 -2.37
C GLY A 209 -9.83 0.42 -1.73
N VAL A 210 -9.52 -0.42 -0.74
CA VAL A 210 -8.19 -0.46 -0.10
C VAL A 210 -7.24 -1.28 -0.96
N THR A 211 -6.02 -0.77 -1.12
CA THR A 211 -4.91 -1.47 -1.74
C THR A 211 -3.78 -1.59 -0.73
N ARG A 212 -3.26 -2.79 -0.53
CA ARG A 212 -2.20 -3.09 0.45
C ARG A 212 -1.16 -4.01 -0.16
N THR A 213 0.10 -3.76 0.18
CA THR A 213 1.17 -4.71 -0.09
C THR A 213 1.09 -5.82 0.96
N GLU A 214 1.02 -7.06 0.50
CA GLU A 214 0.91 -8.25 1.35
C GLU A 214 2.26 -9.00 1.46
N GLY A 215 3.21 -8.71 0.58
CA GLY A 215 4.56 -9.25 0.64
C GLY A 215 5.42 -8.85 -0.54
N GLN A 216 6.61 -9.43 -0.61
CA GLN A 216 7.54 -9.26 -1.73
C GLN A 216 8.18 -10.60 -2.08
N ILE A 217 8.27 -10.93 -3.37
CA ILE A 217 8.94 -12.16 -3.83
C ILE A 217 10.44 -12.06 -3.53
N ALA A 218 11.00 -13.13 -2.95
CA ALA A 218 12.43 -13.25 -2.75
C ALA A 218 13.08 -13.91 -3.98
N LEU A 219 14.17 -13.31 -4.46
CA LEU A 219 15.00 -13.88 -5.50
C LEU A 219 16.27 -14.48 -4.88
N ALA A 220 16.87 -15.43 -5.59
CA ALA A 220 18.13 -16.05 -5.20
C ALA A 220 19.12 -15.96 -6.36
N ALA A 221 20.34 -15.51 -6.07
CA ALA A 221 21.47 -15.55 -6.98
C ALA A 221 22.51 -16.54 -6.46
N PHE A 222 23.24 -17.15 -7.38
CA PHE A 222 24.34 -18.07 -7.07
C PHE A 222 25.62 -17.53 -7.71
N THR A 223 26.76 -17.74 -7.05
CA THR A 223 28.06 -17.30 -7.57
C THR A 223 28.43 -18.08 -8.83
N ASN A 224 28.06 -19.36 -8.90
CA ASN A 224 28.25 -20.21 -10.08
C ASN A 224 26.95 -20.90 -10.47
N THR A 225 26.28 -20.39 -11.51
CA THR A 225 25.03 -20.96 -12.02
C THR A 225 25.19 -22.31 -12.71
N GLN A 226 26.37 -22.60 -13.29
CA GLN A 226 26.66 -23.88 -13.93
C GLN A 226 26.89 -25.02 -12.93
N GLY A 227 27.15 -24.68 -11.66
CA GLY A 227 27.27 -25.65 -10.58
C GLY A 227 25.93 -26.15 -10.04
N LEU A 228 24.80 -25.58 -10.46
CA LEU A 228 23.48 -25.98 -9.98
C LEU A 228 23.12 -27.38 -10.48
N GLY A 229 22.57 -28.21 -9.59
CA GLY A 229 22.06 -29.53 -9.94
C GLY A 229 20.64 -29.43 -10.49
N SER A 230 20.40 -29.92 -11.70
CA SER A 230 19.03 -30.03 -12.23
C SER A 230 18.29 -31.16 -11.53
N ILE A 231 17.10 -30.88 -10.99
CA ILE A 231 16.22 -31.87 -10.36
C ILE A 231 14.97 -32.16 -11.21
N GLY A 232 14.98 -31.72 -12.48
CA GLY A 232 13.84 -31.86 -13.41
C GLY A 232 12.80 -30.76 -13.27
N ASN A 233 11.79 -30.75 -14.16
CA ASN A 233 10.70 -29.76 -14.18
C ASN A 233 11.16 -28.29 -14.16
N ASN A 234 12.31 -27.99 -14.78
CA ASN A 234 12.94 -26.67 -14.79
C ASN A 234 13.36 -26.16 -13.39
N LYS A 235 13.50 -27.06 -12.42
CA LYS A 235 13.95 -26.77 -11.06
C LYS A 235 15.42 -27.12 -10.88
N TRP A 236 16.07 -26.36 -10.01
CA TRP A 236 17.49 -26.46 -9.73
C TRP A 236 17.73 -26.46 -8.22
N VAL A 237 18.74 -27.20 -7.77
CA VAL A 237 19.17 -27.25 -6.37
C VAL A 237 20.61 -26.77 -6.23
N ALA A 238 20.89 -26.08 -5.12
CA ALA A 238 22.24 -25.65 -4.77
C ALA A 238 23.14 -26.87 -4.49
N THR A 239 24.38 -26.83 -4.97
CA THR A 239 25.40 -27.84 -4.72
C THR A 239 26.62 -27.19 -4.04
N SER A 240 27.64 -27.98 -3.69
CA SER A 240 28.93 -27.43 -3.26
C SER A 240 29.58 -26.53 -4.31
N ASP A 241 29.36 -26.84 -5.60
CA ASP A 241 30.03 -26.20 -6.72
C ASP A 241 29.34 -24.90 -7.15
N SER A 242 28.05 -24.73 -6.82
CA SER A 242 27.29 -23.49 -7.06
C SER A 242 27.54 -22.42 -6.00
N GLY A 243 27.99 -22.83 -4.81
CA GLY A 243 27.99 -22.00 -3.61
C GLY A 243 26.59 -21.84 -2.99
N PRO A 244 26.49 -21.15 -1.83
CA PRO A 244 25.23 -20.89 -1.16
C PRO A 244 24.35 -19.90 -1.93
N ALA A 245 23.04 -19.99 -1.74
CA ALA A 245 22.09 -19.03 -2.30
C ALA A 245 22.25 -17.65 -1.63
N LEU A 246 22.41 -16.60 -2.44
CA LEU A 246 22.36 -15.22 -1.99
C LEU A 246 20.94 -14.70 -2.25
N ASN A 247 20.16 -14.48 -1.19
CA ASN A 247 18.81 -13.96 -1.32
C ASN A 247 18.77 -12.43 -1.44
N GLY A 248 17.80 -11.92 -2.18
CA GLY A 248 17.50 -10.49 -2.23
C GLY A 248 16.18 -10.17 -2.92
N SER A 249 15.90 -8.88 -3.07
CA SER A 249 14.70 -8.37 -3.75
C SER A 249 14.98 -8.04 -5.22
N ALA A 250 13.95 -8.06 -6.05
CA ALA A 250 14.06 -7.56 -7.42
C ALA A 250 14.47 -6.08 -7.44
N GLN A 251 15.14 -5.64 -8.51
CA GLN A 251 15.68 -4.28 -8.69
C GLN A 251 16.72 -3.83 -7.64
N THR A 252 17.28 -4.75 -6.84
CA THR A 252 18.33 -4.43 -5.87
C THR A 252 19.62 -5.20 -6.18
N GLY A 253 20.78 -4.54 -6.10
CA GLY A 253 22.07 -5.19 -6.33
C GLY A 253 22.21 -5.79 -7.74
N THR A 254 22.46 -7.10 -7.81
CA THR A 254 22.61 -7.87 -9.07
C THR A 254 21.29 -8.40 -9.62
N PHE A 255 20.16 -8.19 -8.93
CA PHE A 255 18.86 -8.69 -9.35
C PHE A 255 18.19 -7.77 -10.37
N GLY A 256 17.65 -8.37 -11.43
CA GLY A 256 16.83 -7.68 -12.42
C GLY A 256 15.44 -7.29 -11.90
N SER A 257 14.61 -6.71 -12.77
CA SER A 257 13.19 -6.46 -12.49
C SER A 257 12.33 -7.67 -12.83
N LEU A 258 11.23 -7.84 -12.12
CA LEU A 258 10.18 -8.79 -12.47
C LEU A 258 9.19 -8.19 -13.46
N GLN A 259 8.58 -9.03 -14.27
CA GLN A 259 7.49 -8.65 -15.18
C GLN A 259 6.29 -9.57 -14.93
N SER A 260 5.22 -9.00 -14.39
CA SER A 260 3.98 -9.74 -14.13
C SER A 260 3.24 -10.07 -15.43
N GLY A 261 2.65 -11.27 -15.49
CA GLY A 261 1.83 -11.72 -16.63
C GLY A 261 2.62 -12.04 -17.90
N ALA A 262 3.94 -12.09 -17.83
CA ALA A 262 4.80 -12.55 -18.91
C ALA A 262 5.41 -13.91 -18.56
N LEU A 263 5.67 -14.72 -19.59
CA LEU A 263 6.41 -15.97 -19.48
C LEU A 263 7.73 -15.81 -20.25
N GLU A 264 8.83 -16.25 -19.66
CA GLU A 264 10.12 -16.28 -20.37
C GLU A 264 10.09 -17.32 -21.49
N GLU A 265 10.45 -16.90 -22.70
CA GLU A 265 10.55 -17.81 -23.84
C GLU A 265 11.78 -18.69 -23.75
N SER A 266 11.75 -19.83 -24.46
CA SER A 266 12.93 -20.66 -24.58
C SER A 266 14.06 -19.89 -25.26
N ASN A 267 15.25 -19.95 -24.70
CA ASN A 267 16.46 -19.35 -25.27
C ASN A 267 17.06 -20.17 -26.44
N VAL A 268 16.35 -21.20 -26.92
CA VAL A 268 16.82 -22.14 -27.94
C VAL A 268 16.34 -21.71 -29.32
N ASP A 269 17.28 -21.51 -30.24
CA ASP A 269 16.98 -21.29 -31.65
C ASP A 269 16.97 -22.63 -32.40
N LEU A 270 15.78 -23.04 -32.85
CA LEU A 270 15.57 -24.30 -33.57
C LEU A 270 16.40 -24.42 -34.85
N THR A 271 16.67 -23.32 -35.54
CA THR A 271 17.43 -23.35 -36.79
C THR A 271 18.90 -23.64 -36.54
N ALA A 272 19.48 -23.01 -35.51
CA ALA A 272 20.85 -23.27 -35.07
C ALA A 272 21.00 -24.70 -34.53
N GLU A 273 20.05 -25.16 -33.71
CA GLU A 273 20.08 -26.53 -33.17
C GLU A 273 19.96 -27.60 -34.26
N LEU A 274 19.16 -27.37 -35.30
CA LEU A 274 19.06 -28.28 -36.43
C LEU A 274 20.39 -28.38 -37.22
N VAL A 275 21.07 -27.26 -37.41
CA VAL A 275 22.40 -27.25 -38.07
C VAL A 275 23.44 -27.94 -37.20
N ASN A 276 23.41 -27.73 -35.88
CA ASN A 276 24.28 -28.43 -34.94
C ASN A 276 24.05 -29.95 -34.99
N MET A 277 22.79 -30.39 -35.04
CA MET A 277 22.43 -31.81 -35.18
C MET A 277 22.93 -32.39 -36.51
N MET A 278 22.73 -31.69 -37.63
CA MET A 278 23.25 -32.12 -38.94
C MET A 278 24.79 -32.19 -38.95
N THR A 279 25.45 -31.26 -38.26
CA THR A 279 26.92 -31.25 -38.14
C THR A 279 27.40 -32.45 -37.32
N ALA A 280 26.80 -32.70 -36.16
CA ALA A 280 27.09 -33.86 -35.34
C ALA A 280 26.84 -35.19 -36.08
N GLN A 281 25.75 -35.27 -36.85
CA GLN A 281 25.44 -36.42 -37.69
C GLN A 281 26.50 -36.63 -38.79
N ARG A 282 26.94 -35.56 -39.47
CA ARG A 282 28.02 -35.63 -40.46
C ARG A 282 29.35 -36.04 -39.83
N SER A 283 29.68 -35.51 -38.65
CA SER A 283 30.88 -35.93 -37.90
C SER A 283 30.83 -37.40 -37.51
N TYR A 284 29.66 -37.90 -37.08
CA TYR A 284 29.48 -39.31 -36.80
C TYR A 284 29.65 -40.19 -38.06
N GLN A 285 29.06 -39.78 -39.19
CA GLN A 285 29.23 -40.47 -40.47
C GLN A 285 30.70 -40.47 -40.94
N ALA A 286 31.42 -39.35 -40.78
CA ALA A 286 32.84 -39.26 -41.11
C ALA A 286 33.68 -40.19 -40.22
N ASN A 287 33.41 -40.23 -38.91
CA ASN A 287 34.07 -41.15 -37.99
C ASN A 287 33.81 -42.61 -38.36
N ALA A 288 32.58 -42.95 -38.73
CA ALA A 288 32.22 -44.30 -39.18
C ALA A 288 32.93 -44.68 -40.50
N GLN A 289 33.09 -43.74 -41.42
CA GLN A 289 33.81 -43.98 -42.67
C GLN A 289 35.31 -44.23 -42.42
N THR A 290 35.93 -43.53 -41.48
CA THR A 290 37.31 -43.80 -41.03
C THR A 290 37.47 -45.24 -40.56
N ILE A 291 36.53 -45.74 -39.75
CA ILE A 291 36.52 -47.14 -39.30
C ILE A 291 36.42 -48.09 -40.49
N LYS A 292 35.48 -47.85 -41.42
CA LYS A 292 35.31 -48.69 -42.62
C LYS A 292 36.58 -48.74 -43.49
N THR A 293 37.25 -47.61 -43.67
CA THR A 293 38.52 -47.56 -44.41
C THR A 293 39.63 -48.32 -43.67
N GLN A 294 39.68 -48.22 -42.34
CA GLN A 294 40.63 -48.97 -41.52
C GLN A 294 40.37 -50.48 -41.62
N ASP A 295 39.12 -50.92 -41.57
CA ASP A 295 38.72 -52.33 -41.74
C ASP A 295 39.12 -52.89 -43.11
N GLN A 296 38.94 -52.09 -44.17
CA GLN A 296 39.35 -52.46 -45.53
C GLN A 296 40.87 -52.64 -45.65
N VAL A 297 41.65 -51.74 -45.06
CA VAL A 297 43.13 -51.86 -45.01
C VAL A 297 43.56 -53.09 -44.20
N PHE A 298 42.88 -53.38 -43.08
CA PHE A 298 43.15 -54.60 -42.32
C PHE A 298 42.85 -55.88 -43.12
N SER A 299 41.72 -55.91 -43.82
CA SER A 299 41.33 -57.06 -44.65
C SER A 299 42.30 -57.33 -45.79
N THR A 300 42.81 -56.28 -46.47
CA THR A 300 43.83 -56.45 -47.52
C THR A 300 45.16 -56.94 -46.96
N LEU A 301 45.55 -56.50 -45.76
CA LEU A 301 46.77 -56.95 -45.07
C LEU A 301 46.69 -58.43 -44.68
N VAL A 302 45.52 -58.90 -44.22
CA VAL A 302 45.29 -60.32 -43.88
C VAL A 302 45.30 -61.23 -45.11
N ASN A 303 44.87 -60.72 -46.27
CA ASN A 303 44.82 -61.47 -47.53
C ASN A 303 46.15 -61.46 -48.32
N LEU A 304 47.17 -60.73 -47.84
CA LEU A 304 48.53 -60.71 -48.41
C LEU A 304 49.40 -61.87 -47.87
N ARG A 305 48.91 -63.10 -47.97
CA ARG A 305 49.65 -64.35 -47.66
C ARG A 305 49.90 -65.19 -48.90
#